data_AF-A0A0L8GT81-F1
#
_entry.id   AF-A0A0L8GT81-F1
#
_cell.length_a   1.000
_cell.length_b   1.000
_cell.length_c   1.000
_cell.angle_alpha   90.00
_cell.angle_beta   90.00
_cell.angle_gamma   90.00
#
_symmetry.space_group_name_H-M   'P 1'
#
loop_
_entity.id
_entity.type
_entity.pdbx_description
1 polymer ?
#
loop_
_entity_poly.entity_id
_entity_poly.type
_entity_poly.pdbx_seq_one_letter_code
_entity_poly.pdbx_strand_id
1 'polypeptide(L)'
;MGCASSRNVAPNTREWPNDSHHFYKQEVCWNRLCSLCDQFLVGYMNYSAQCTKCNATVHKWCAPHFKSFCMKGFPDVDRKEKLVKEICYEGHKLVLVKKQFHTRRCWCCAGYVGRYYHLCYVCKVCNFICHPHCIGNMKLTCKTVQKDNFCNEIQGHKFVLTYKKFWTQCEKCHFNLDIFLTPAYKCKECGIKVHSDCKHFYNFECPSTYLSLGIAFLHEGHSTVMTQKFFCYGCDSDLYGCERESRFCHFSKRFYCTNCHSNHSEILPERVLLHWDFAPDTVCDWSRLVLRYMHSKSFISLEEVSSLVIQLHRELISIERILLEIISYYENLPECKKAFDRILYKIKNCWPNLLEIPLHFSLSNFEDIYKCFNCENPSKDLFCPIVIESHEKIIQHVRHNCKTCISKSYSCAICCPASPDSEINKEFEDVLYPFENSVIKCPNEECTFPVCVHRRCLKRNPDFVCPNCKSKIEDK
;
A
#
# COMPACT_ATOMS: atom_id res chain seq x y z
N MET A 1 -18.08 -13.85 61.44
CA MET A 1 -19.28 -14.60 61.01
C MET A 1 -19.14 -14.91 59.53
N GLY A 2 -18.93 -16.18 59.20
CA GLY A 2 -18.57 -16.64 57.85
C GLY A 2 -19.73 -16.51 56.86
N CYS A 3 -19.42 -16.11 55.63
CA CYS A 3 -20.37 -16.14 54.52
C CYS A 3 -20.43 -17.59 54.01
N ALA A 4 -21.60 -18.21 54.14
CA ALA A 4 -21.87 -19.55 53.65
C ALA A 4 -21.65 -19.63 52.12
N SER A 5 -21.16 -20.77 51.68
CA SER A 5 -21.03 -21.15 50.28
C SER A 5 -22.35 -20.90 49.52
N SER A 6 -22.22 -20.24 48.37
CA SER A 6 -23.29 -20.02 47.42
C SER A 6 -23.95 -21.34 47.03
N ARG A 7 -25.15 -21.60 47.55
CA ARG A 7 -26.03 -22.64 47.01
C ARG A 7 -26.46 -22.20 45.61
N ASN A 8 -26.31 -23.09 44.64
CA ASN A 8 -26.92 -22.96 43.31
C ASN A 8 -28.44 -22.89 43.48
N VAL A 9 -28.99 -21.69 43.42
CA VAL A 9 -30.44 -21.46 43.25
C VAL A 9 -30.66 -21.19 41.77
N ALA A 10 -31.55 -21.98 41.15
CA ALA A 10 -31.93 -21.80 39.76
C ALA A 10 -32.40 -20.34 39.49
N PRO A 11 -31.99 -19.71 38.39
CA PRO A 11 -32.30 -18.31 38.13
C PRO A 11 -33.80 -18.17 37.84
N ASN A 12 -34.53 -17.54 38.77
CA ASN A 12 -35.89 -17.09 38.51
C ASN A 12 -35.80 -15.85 37.60
N THR A 13 -36.05 -16.04 36.31
CA THR A 13 -35.78 -15.10 35.22
C THR A 13 -36.83 -13.98 35.16
N ARG A 14 -36.49 -12.81 35.73
CA ARG A 14 -36.97 -11.53 35.18
C ARG A 14 -35.82 -10.90 34.44
N GLU A 15 -35.82 -11.06 33.12
CA GLU A 15 -34.85 -10.43 32.22
C GLU A 15 -35.13 -8.92 32.17
N TRP A 16 -34.07 -8.11 32.32
CA TRP A 16 -34.12 -6.68 31.98
C TRP A 16 -33.47 -6.50 30.62
N PRO A 17 -34.23 -6.26 29.54
CA PRO A 17 -33.66 -6.16 28.20
C PRO A 17 -32.82 -4.89 28.05
N ASN A 18 -31.58 -5.07 27.60
CA ASN A 18 -30.68 -4.06 27.09
C ASN A 18 -29.89 -4.73 25.93
N ASP A 19 -29.89 -4.13 24.74
CA ASP A 19 -29.44 -4.76 23.48
C ASP A 19 -27.99 -5.27 23.51
N SER A 20 -27.19 -4.88 24.51
CA SER A 20 -25.80 -5.33 24.67
C SER A 20 -25.51 -6.16 25.94
N HIS A 21 -26.40 -6.20 26.95
CA HIS A 21 -26.15 -6.90 28.23
C HIS A 21 -27.33 -7.78 28.65
N HIS A 22 -27.04 -9.01 29.09
CA HIS A 22 -28.05 -9.90 29.68
C HIS A 22 -27.93 -9.88 31.21
N PHE A 23 -28.79 -9.09 31.85
CA PHE A 23 -28.78 -8.95 33.30
C PHE A 23 -29.69 -9.97 33.98
N TYR A 24 -29.19 -10.63 35.02
CA TYR A 24 -29.96 -11.48 35.92
C TYR A 24 -29.93 -10.94 37.35
N LYS A 25 -30.94 -11.32 38.14
CA LYS A 25 -31.08 -10.90 39.54
C LYS A 25 -30.07 -11.67 40.42
N GLN A 26 -29.25 -10.95 41.18
CA GLN A 26 -28.25 -11.52 42.09
C GLN A 26 -28.36 -10.90 43.49
N GLU A 27 -28.29 -11.72 44.54
CA GLU A 27 -28.11 -11.26 45.93
C GLU A 27 -26.70 -10.74 46.14
N VAL A 28 -26.57 -9.59 46.81
CA VAL A 28 -25.27 -8.95 46.96
C VAL A 28 -24.97 -8.65 48.41
N CYS A 29 -23.73 -8.95 48.82
CA CYS A 29 -23.20 -8.56 50.11
C CYS A 29 -23.04 -7.03 50.18
N TRP A 30 -23.16 -6.47 51.38
CA TRP A 30 -23.31 -5.05 51.71
C TRP A 30 -22.16 -4.11 51.28
N ASN A 31 -21.14 -4.64 50.58
CA ASN A 31 -19.91 -3.93 50.22
C ASN A 31 -19.66 -3.81 48.70
N ARG A 32 -20.61 -4.13 47.82
CA ARG A 32 -20.46 -3.94 46.36
C ARG A 32 -21.08 -2.62 45.88
N LEU A 33 -20.41 -1.96 44.93
CA LEU A 33 -20.85 -0.72 44.27
C LEU A 33 -21.50 -1.02 42.91
N CYS A 34 -22.46 -0.20 42.50
CA CYS A 34 -23.08 -0.27 41.17
C CYS A 34 -22.10 0.20 40.08
N SER A 35 -21.92 -0.61 39.03
CA SER A 35 -21.02 -0.30 37.90
C SER A 35 -21.45 0.90 37.03
N LEU A 36 -22.61 1.52 37.27
CA LEU A 36 -23.10 2.69 36.52
C LEU A 36 -22.98 3.99 37.32
N CYS A 37 -23.46 4.00 38.56
CA CYS A 37 -23.59 5.22 39.36
C CYS A 37 -22.61 5.29 40.54
N ASP A 38 -21.77 4.26 40.73
CA ASP A 38 -20.76 4.14 41.78
C ASP A 38 -21.29 4.29 43.22
N GLN A 39 -22.61 4.16 43.43
CA GLN A 39 -23.23 4.08 44.75
C GLN A 39 -23.27 2.63 45.24
N PHE A 40 -23.23 2.42 46.56
CA PHE A 40 -23.37 1.09 47.15
C PHE A 40 -24.70 0.45 46.72
N LEU A 41 -24.66 -0.86 46.46
CA LEU A 41 -25.82 -1.70 46.19
C LEU A 41 -26.58 -1.95 47.51
N VAL A 42 -26.96 -0.88 48.20
CA VAL A 42 -27.81 -0.92 49.39
C VAL A 42 -29.22 -0.55 48.96
N GLY A 43 -30.17 -1.40 49.31
CA GLY A 43 -31.58 -1.14 49.05
C GLY A 43 -32.44 -2.13 49.81
N TYR A 44 -33.68 -1.74 50.08
CA TYR A 44 -34.69 -2.40 50.92
C TYR A 44 -34.99 -3.88 50.61
N MET A 45 -34.31 -4.48 49.63
CA MET A 45 -34.49 -5.86 49.17
C MET A 45 -33.17 -6.62 48.89
N ASN A 46 -31.96 -6.03 49.06
CA ASN A 46 -30.65 -6.72 48.86
C ASN A 46 -30.42 -7.45 47.51
N TYR A 47 -30.98 -6.96 46.39
CA TYR A 47 -30.75 -7.54 45.06
C TYR A 47 -30.18 -6.52 44.07
N SER A 48 -29.25 -6.98 43.22
CA SER A 48 -28.70 -6.24 42.08
C SER A 48 -28.95 -6.97 40.75
N ALA A 49 -28.63 -6.31 39.65
CA ALA A 49 -28.60 -6.87 38.32
C ALA A 49 -27.15 -7.16 37.93
N GLN A 50 -26.79 -8.43 37.70
CA GLN A 50 -25.47 -8.82 37.22
C GLN A 50 -25.53 -9.27 35.75
N CYS A 51 -24.64 -8.76 34.90
CA CYS A 51 -24.56 -9.20 33.50
C CYS A 51 -23.91 -10.59 33.42
N THR A 52 -24.58 -11.56 32.77
CA THR A 52 -24.04 -12.93 32.59
C THR A 52 -22.78 -12.97 31.72
N LYS A 53 -22.58 -11.97 30.85
CA LYS A 53 -21.47 -11.92 29.89
C LYS A 53 -20.22 -11.24 30.44
N CYS A 54 -20.37 -10.08 31.13
CA CYS A 54 -19.23 -9.29 31.63
C CYS A 54 -19.13 -9.22 33.16
N ASN A 55 -20.03 -9.86 33.90
CA ASN A 55 -20.13 -9.80 35.38
C ASN A 55 -20.34 -8.40 35.99
N ALA A 56 -20.58 -7.36 35.17
CA ALA A 56 -20.93 -6.03 35.64
C ALA A 56 -22.17 -6.10 36.55
N THR A 57 -22.11 -5.46 37.72
CA THR A 57 -23.16 -5.52 38.74
C THR A 57 -23.71 -4.11 38.96
N VAL A 58 -24.98 -3.88 38.64
CA VAL A 58 -25.62 -2.56 38.71
C VAL A 58 -26.88 -2.60 39.58
N HIS A 59 -27.33 -1.44 40.09
CA HIS A 59 -28.67 -1.39 40.68
C HIS A 59 -29.70 -1.82 39.64
N LYS A 60 -30.80 -2.40 40.12
CA LYS A 60 -31.91 -2.75 39.25
C LYS A 60 -32.41 -1.58 38.41
N TRP A 61 -32.49 -0.38 38.99
CA TRP A 61 -32.87 0.85 38.26
C TRP A 61 -31.77 1.38 37.35
N CYS A 62 -30.51 1.00 37.55
CA CYS A 62 -29.39 1.38 36.70
C CYS A 62 -29.24 0.48 35.47
N ALA A 63 -29.74 -0.76 35.50
CA ALA A 63 -29.60 -1.73 34.41
C ALA A 63 -30.13 -1.23 33.03
N PRO A 64 -31.32 -0.59 32.94
CA PRO A 64 -31.82 -0.04 31.68
C PRO A 64 -30.95 1.10 31.12
N HIS A 65 -30.19 1.78 31.97
CA HIS A 65 -29.36 2.93 31.61
C HIS A 65 -27.88 2.54 31.38
N PHE A 66 -27.53 1.26 31.52
CA PHE A 66 -26.17 0.77 31.34
C PHE A 66 -25.82 0.64 29.85
N LYS A 67 -25.55 1.77 29.18
CA LYS A 67 -25.27 1.85 27.73
C LYS A 67 -23.84 1.47 27.33
N SER A 68 -23.01 0.97 28.26
CA SER A 68 -21.64 0.55 27.92
C SER A 68 -21.67 -0.72 27.06
N PHE A 69 -20.73 -0.89 26.12
CA PHE A 69 -20.66 -2.11 25.32
C PHE A 69 -20.19 -3.29 26.19
N CYS A 70 -20.86 -4.44 26.12
CA CYS A 70 -20.49 -5.64 26.89
C CYS A 70 -19.21 -6.27 26.35
N MET A 71 -18.07 -5.93 26.96
CA MET A 71 -16.76 -6.44 26.56
C MET A 71 -16.45 -7.80 27.24
N LYS A 72 -16.86 -8.91 26.63
CA LYS A 72 -16.06 -10.16 26.70
C LYS A 72 -16.23 -11.01 25.42
N GLY A 73 -15.26 -10.81 24.53
CA GLY A 73 -14.64 -11.79 23.64
C GLY A 73 -13.11 -11.79 23.80
N PHE A 74 -12.58 -11.32 24.95
CA PHE A 74 -11.16 -11.40 25.25
C PHE A 74 -10.91 -12.65 26.10
N PRO A 75 -10.16 -13.66 25.59
CA PRO A 75 -9.76 -14.80 26.40
C PRO A 75 -8.89 -14.34 27.57
N ASP A 76 -8.88 -15.13 28.65
CA ASP A 76 -7.88 -15.00 29.72
C ASP A 76 -6.50 -15.28 29.09
N VAL A 77 -5.80 -14.20 28.70
CA VAL A 77 -4.45 -14.28 28.13
C VAL A 77 -3.43 -14.19 29.26
N ASP A 78 -2.57 -15.20 29.27
CA ASP A 78 -1.44 -15.43 30.16
C ASP A 78 -0.65 -14.19 30.58
N ARG A 79 -0.19 -14.24 31.83
CA ARG A 79 0.66 -13.24 32.46
C ARG A 79 2.09 -13.32 31.90
N LYS A 80 2.32 -12.87 30.67
CA LYS A 80 3.64 -12.41 30.17
C LYS A 80 3.48 -11.83 28.75
N GLU A 81 3.73 -10.53 28.66
CA GLU A 81 4.12 -9.77 27.46
C GLU A 81 3.31 -9.87 26.15
N LYS A 82 2.56 -8.77 25.88
CA LYS A 82 2.39 -8.02 24.61
C LYS A 82 0.93 -7.66 24.34
N LEU A 83 0.48 -6.59 24.98
CA LEU A 83 -0.56 -5.71 24.43
C LEU A 83 0.04 -4.32 24.40
N VAL A 84 0.45 -3.88 23.21
CA VAL A 84 0.86 -2.50 22.94
C VAL A 84 0.22 -2.13 21.60
N LYS A 85 -1.12 -2.03 21.58
CA LYS A 85 -1.80 -1.36 20.47
C LYS A 85 -1.49 0.13 20.61
N GLU A 86 -0.59 0.62 19.78
CA GLU A 86 -0.20 2.02 19.71
C GLU A 86 -1.11 2.75 18.72
N ILE A 87 -1.67 3.88 19.13
CA ILE A 87 -2.52 4.74 18.32
C ILE A 87 -2.11 6.20 18.54
N CYS A 88 -2.28 7.02 17.51
CA CYS A 88 -2.16 8.47 17.64
C CYS A 88 -3.58 9.07 17.73
N TYR A 89 -3.85 10.02 18.61
CA TYR A 89 -5.15 10.73 18.70
C TYR A 89 -4.95 12.14 19.29
N GLU A 90 -5.45 13.21 18.64
CA GLU A 90 -5.27 14.63 19.05
C GLU A 90 -3.83 15.01 19.48
N GLY A 91 -2.83 14.56 18.72
CA GLY A 91 -1.42 14.85 19.04
C GLY A 91 -0.80 13.92 20.11
N HIS A 92 -1.56 13.00 20.69
CA HIS A 92 -1.04 12.04 21.67
C HIS A 92 -0.66 10.70 21.02
N LYS A 93 0.59 10.25 21.23
CA LYS A 93 1.07 8.89 20.93
C LYS A 93 0.66 7.93 22.05
N LEU A 94 -0.56 7.42 21.99
CA LEU A 94 -1.20 6.61 23.02
C LEU A 94 -0.84 5.13 22.87
N VAL A 95 -0.44 4.50 23.95
CA VAL A 95 -0.27 3.06 24.03
C VAL A 95 -1.29 2.47 24.99
N LEU A 96 -1.99 1.43 24.53
CA LEU A 96 -2.83 0.64 25.41
C LEU A 96 -1.95 -0.16 26.37
N VAL A 97 -2.02 0.13 27.66
CA VAL A 97 -1.26 -0.55 28.70
C VAL A 97 -2.19 -1.29 29.66
N LYS A 98 -1.75 -2.46 30.11
CA LYS A 98 -2.39 -3.23 31.19
C LYS A 98 -1.69 -2.89 32.51
N LYS A 99 -2.18 -1.89 33.25
CA LYS A 99 -1.57 -1.48 34.55
C LYS A 99 -2.58 -1.05 35.60
N GLN A 100 -2.29 -1.45 36.85
CA GLN A 100 -3.02 -1.15 38.09
C GLN A 100 -2.65 0.25 38.62
N PHE A 101 -3.10 1.33 37.98
CA PHE A 101 -2.90 2.68 38.50
C PHE A 101 -3.99 3.08 39.49
N HIS A 102 -4.07 2.49 40.68
CA HIS A 102 -5.17 2.77 41.63
C HIS A 102 -5.34 4.24 42.06
N THR A 103 -4.42 5.14 41.68
CA THR A 103 -4.38 6.55 42.08
C THR A 103 -4.45 7.57 40.93
N ARG A 104 -4.36 7.17 39.66
CA ARG A 104 -4.36 8.13 38.54
C ARG A 104 -5.76 8.36 37.98
N ARG A 105 -6.07 9.60 37.60
CA ARG A 105 -7.37 10.00 37.02
C ARG A 105 -7.26 10.14 35.50
N CYS A 106 -8.33 9.75 34.82
CA CYS A 106 -8.53 9.91 33.38
C CYS A 106 -8.64 11.41 33.10
N TRP A 107 -7.85 11.91 32.17
CA TRP A 107 -7.89 13.34 31.82
C TRP A 107 -9.14 13.75 31.05
N CYS A 108 -9.90 12.80 30.48
CA CYS A 108 -11.16 13.10 29.80
C CYS A 108 -12.34 13.24 30.78
N CYS A 109 -12.45 12.36 31.78
CA CYS A 109 -13.63 12.28 32.66
C CYS A 109 -13.32 12.50 34.14
N ALA A 110 -12.06 12.74 34.51
CA ALA A 110 -11.56 12.83 35.88
C ALA A 110 -11.75 11.57 36.76
N GLY A 111 -12.32 10.48 36.22
CA GLY A 111 -12.51 9.20 36.92
C GLY A 111 -11.21 8.41 37.09
N TYR A 112 -11.10 7.57 38.11
CA TYR A 112 -9.88 6.77 38.36
C TYR A 112 -9.62 5.72 37.26
N VAL A 113 -8.37 5.62 36.82
CA VAL A 113 -7.90 4.70 35.78
C VAL A 113 -7.34 3.46 36.45
N GLY A 114 -7.88 2.26 36.20
CA GLY A 114 -7.42 1.03 36.87
C GLY A 114 -8.24 0.61 38.10
N ARG A 115 -9.34 1.30 38.41
CA ARG A 115 -10.32 0.84 39.43
C ARG A 115 -11.32 -0.18 38.86
N TYR A 116 -11.65 -0.07 37.57
CA TYR A 116 -12.64 -0.93 36.87
C TYR A 116 -12.16 -1.45 35.51
N TYR A 117 -11.33 -0.69 34.79
CA TYR A 117 -10.73 -1.09 33.52
C TYR A 117 -9.26 -1.43 33.75
N HIS A 118 -8.88 -2.69 33.52
CA HIS A 118 -7.48 -3.14 33.59
C HIS A 118 -6.61 -2.58 32.45
N LEU A 119 -7.22 -1.89 31.49
CA LEU A 119 -6.59 -1.30 30.32
C LEU A 119 -6.80 0.21 30.31
N CYS A 120 -5.76 0.96 29.98
CA CYS A 120 -5.84 2.39 29.75
C CYS A 120 -4.90 2.82 28.62
N TYR A 121 -5.22 3.94 27.99
CA TYR A 121 -4.31 4.58 27.05
C TYR A 121 -3.39 5.52 27.81
N VAL A 122 -2.08 5.38 27.60
CA VAL A 122 -1.07 6.30 28.13
C VAL A 122 -0.29 6.90 26.97
N CYS A 123 -0.21 8.23 26.91
CA CYS A 123 0.61 8.91 25.93
C CYS A 123 2.08 8.78 26.30
N LYS A 124 2.89 8.23 25.38
CA LYS A 124 4.34 8.08 25.55
C LYS A 124 5.10 9.40 25.67
N VAL A 125 4.51 10.52 25.24
CA VAL A 125 5.19 11.83 25.19
C VAL A 125 4.89 12.68 26.42
N CYS A 126 3.62 12.87 26.74
CA CYS A 126 3.20 13.78 27.81
C CYS A 126 2.57 13.05 29.02
N ASN A 127 2.61 11.71 29.03
CA ASN A 127 1.99 10.87 30.03
C ASN A 127 0.47 11.11 30.22
N PHE A 128 -0.21 11.64 29.20
CA PHE A 128 -1.67 11.73 29.16
C PHE A 128 -2.30 10.36 29.39
N ILE A 129 -3.32 10.27 30.25
CA ILE A 129 -4.00 9.00 30.55
C ILE A 129 -5.50 9.13 30.34
N CYS A 130 -6.10 8.22 29.58
CA CYS A 130 -7.55 8.09 29.48
C CYS A 130 -8.03 6.64 29.48
N HIS A 131 -9.32 6.46 29.75
CA HIS A 131 -9.98 5.17 29.55
C HIS A 131 -10.16 4.89 28.05
N PRO A 132 -10.15 3.61 27.63
CA PRO A 132 -10.39 3.26 26.22
C PRO A 132 -11.71 3.80 25.66
N HIS A 133 -12.78 3.84 26.47
CA HIS A 133 -14.07 4.39 26.05
C HIS A 133 -14.13 5.93 26.05
N CYS A 134 -13.19 6.61 26.71
CA CYS A 134 -13.15 8.07 26.75
C CYS A 134 -12.36 8.68 25.59
N ILE A 135 -11.68 7.87 24.78
CA ILE A 135 -10.78 8.37 23.73
C ILE A 135 -11.52 9.22 22.69
N GLY A 136 -12.69 8.77 22.22
CA GLY A 136 -13.46 9.49 21.19
C GLY A 136 -14.07 10.82 21.67
N ASN A 137 -14.06 11.10 22.97
CA ASN A 137 -14.56 12.35 23.55
C ASN A 137 -13.41 13.28 23.99
N MET A 138 -12.17 12.96 23.62
CA MET A 138 -11.00 13.70 24.04
C MET A 138 -10.88 15.01 23.24
N LYS A 139 -10.91 16.15 23.95
CA LYS A 139 -10.77 17.49 23.36
C LYS A 139 -9.40 18.12 23.59
N LEU A 140 -8.57 17.50 24.44
CA LEU A 140 -7.27 18.01 24.84
C LEU A 140 -6.21 17.52 23.86
N THR A 141 -5.56 18.48 23.19
CA THR A 141 -4.43 18.22 22.31
C THR A 141 -3.12 18.13 23.10
N CYS A 142 -2.19 17.30 22.65
CA CYS A 142 -0.90 17.14 23.32
C CYS A 142 -0.04 18.42 23.21
N LYS A 143 0.16 19.12 24.34
CA LYS A 143 0.93 20.38 24.41
C LYS A 143 2.40 20.24 23.98
N THR A 144 3.00 19.07 24.18
CA THR A 144 4.41 18.80 23.83
C THR A 144 4.63 18.50 22.34
N VAL A 145 3.56 18.26 21.57
CA VAL A 145 3.62 17.76 20.18
C VAL A 145 3.33 18.87 19.15
N GLN A 146 3.06 20.11 19.58
CA GLN A 146 2.84 21.24 18.66
C GLN A 146 4.05 21.60 17.78
N LYS A 147 5.24 21.01 18.01
CA LYS A 147 6.45 21.24 17.19
C LYS A 147 6.83 20.12 16.24
N ASP A 148 6.44 18.87 16.52
CA ASP A 148 6.85 17.72 15.72
C ASP A 148 5.62 16.94 15.23
N ASN A 149 5.38 16.92 13.92
CA ASN A 149 4.19 16.41 13.21
C ASN A 149 3.90 14.89 13.35
N PHE A 150 4.27 14.22 14.43
CA PHE A 150 4.22 12.76 14.61
C PHE A 150 2.81 12.14 14.51
N CYS A 151 1.73 12.84 14.87
CA CYS A 151 0.36 12.31 14.77
C CYS A 151 -0.23 12.36 13.35
N ASN A 152 0.56 12.80 12.37
CA ASN A 152 0.22 12.65 10.95
C ASN A 152 0.70 11.33 10.38
N GLU A 153 1.53 10.56 11.09
CA GLU A 153 1.99 9.25 10.67
C GLU A 153 1.28 8.13 11.47
N ILE A 154 0.50 7.29 10.77
CA ILE A 154 -0.26 6.19 11.37
C ILE A 154 -0.12 4.97 10.48
N GLN A 155 0.40 3.85 10.99
CA GLN A 155 0.59 2.62 10.21
C GLN A 155 1.37 2.87 8.89
N GLY A 156 2.38 3.76 8.93
CA GLY A 156 3.16 4.19 7.75
C GLY A 156 2.47 5.24 6.85
N HIS A 157 1.21 5.61 7.12
CA HIS A 157 0.51 6.65 6.36
C HIS A 157 0.87 8.05 6.84
N LYS A 158 1.42 8.89 5.96
CA LYS A 158 1.66 10.31 6.22
C LYS A 158 0.47 11.16 5.77
N PHE A 159 -0.51 11.30 6.66
CA PHE A 159 -1.75 12.04 6.41
C PHE A 159 -1.55 13.55 6.42
N VAL A 160 -2.08 14.20 5.38
CA VAL A 160 -2.20 15.66 5.31
C VAL A 160 -3.63 16.08 5.11
N LEU A 161 -3.96 17.23 5.70
CA LEU A 161 -5.29 17.79 5.61
C LEU A 161 -5.61 18.21 4.17
N THR A 162 -6.82 17.90 3.71
CA THR A 162 -7.30 18.27 2.38
C THR A 162 -8.66 18.93 2.47
N TYR A 163 -8.78 20.11 1.85
CA TYR A 163 -9.98 20.93 1.84
C TYR A 163 -10.77 20.85 0.53
N LYS A 164 -10.26 20.06 -0.43
CA LYS A 164 -10.94 19.90 -1.72
C LYS A 164 -12.18 19.03 -1.50
N LYS A 165 -13.35 19.56 -1.87
CA LYS A 165 -14.58 18.77 -1.99
C LYS A 165 -14.32 17.64 -2.98
N PHE A 166 -14.35 16.42 -2.52
CA PHE A 166 -14.24 15.25 -3.36
C PHE A 166 -15.50 14.42 -3.16
N TRP A 167 -16.21 14.16 -4.27
CA TRP A 167 -17.26 13.15 -4.36
C TRP A 167 -16.65 11.73 -4.23
N THR A 168 -15.92 11.49 -3.14
CA THR A 168 -15.20 10.27 -2.84
C THR A 168 -15.55 9.82 -1.43
N GLN A 169 -15.61 8.51 -1.26
CA GLN A 169 -15.92 7.87 0.01
C GLN A 169 -14.68 7.79 0.90
N CYS A 170 -14.90 7.81 2.21
CA CYS A 170 -13.89 7.52 3.21
C CYS A 170 -13.50 6.04 3.15
N GLU A 171 -12.21 5.73 3.03
CA GLU A 171 -11.71 4.34 2.95
C GLU A 171 -11.94 3.52 4.22
N LYS A 172 -12.30 4.17 5.33
CA LYS A 172 -12.57 3.49 6.60
C LYS A 172 -14.05 3.17 6.83
N CYS A 173 -14.94 4.10 6.50
CA CYS A 173 -16.37 4.00 6.85
C CYS A 173 -17.29 4.02 5.63
N HIS A 174 -16.75 4.19 4.42
CA HIS A 174 -17.45 4.24 3.14
C HIS A 174 -18.49 5.36 2.99
N PHE A 175 -18.66 6.23 4.00
CA PHE A 175 -19.45 7.45 3.87
C PHE A 175 -18.69 8.53 3.09
N ASN A 176 -19.44 9.40 2.41
CA ASN A 176 -18.87 10.50 1.62
C ASN A 176 -18.07 11.48 2.50
N LEU A 177 -16.93 11.93 1.99
CA LEU A 177 -16.07 12.89 2.66
C LEU A 177 -16.67 14.29 2.72
N ASP A 178 -17.55 14.63 1.77
CA ASP A 178 -18.11 15.99 1.62
C ASP A 178 -19.37 16.27 2.46
N ILE A 179 -20.06 15.23 2.95
CA ILE A 179 -21.39 15.39 3.58
C ILE A 179 -21.32 16.05 4.96
N PHE A 180 -20.24 15.84 5.72
CA PHE A 180 -20.22 16.19 7.14
C PHE A 180 -19.49 17.49 7.47
N LEU A 181 -19.01 18.27 6.48
CA LEU A 181 -18.13 19.44 6.68
C LEU A 181 -16.88 19.12 7.53
N THR A 182 -16.59 17.84 7.77
CA THR A 182 -15.46 17.42 8.58
C THR A 182 -14.20 17.46 7.72
N PRO A 183 -13.07 17.94 8.28
CA PRO A 183 -11.81 17.91 7.57
C PRO A 183 -11.47 16.49 7.11
N ALA A 184 -11.12 16.34 5.83
CA ALA A 184 -10.63 15.09 5.27
C ALA A 184 -9.10 15.07 5.30
N TYR A 185 -8.53 13.88 5.46
CA TYR A 185 -7.11 13.66 5.37
C TYR A 185 -6.80 12.75 4.18
N LYS A 186 -5.72 13.06 3.47
CA LYS A 186 -5.16 12.26 2.39
C LYS A 186 -3.76 11.79 2.77
N CYS A 187 -3.46 10.49 2.61
CA CYS A 187 -2.08 10.02 2.72
C CYS A 187 -1.26 10.56 1.55
N LYS A 188 -0.10 11.19 1.82
CA LYS A 188 0.80 11.71 0.79
C LYS A 188 1.36 10.62 -0.13
N GLU A 189 1.63 9.45 0.43
CA GLU A 189 2.30 8.35 -0.28
C GLU A 189 1.29 7.52 -1.09
N CYS A 190 0.38 6.81 -0.41
CA CYS A 190 -0.58 5.93 -1.08
C CYS A 190 -1.88 6.60 -1.54
N GLY A 191 -2.11 7.86 -1.18
CA GLY A 191 -3.25 8.62 -1.68
C GLY A 191 -4.62 8.32 -1.06
N ILE A 192 -4.73 7.36 -0.13
CA ILE A 192 -6.00 7.04 0.55
C ILE A 192 -6.58 8.26 1.25
N LYS A 193 -7.91 8.31 1.34
CA LYS A 193 -8.63 9.42 1.95
C LYS A 193 -9.54 8.94 3.07
N VAL A 194 -9.53 9.64 4.19
CA VAL A 194 -10.28 9.30 5.40
C VAL A 194 -10.81 10.57 6.07
N HIS A 195 -11.94 10.48 6.78
CA HIS A 195 -12.38 11.57 7.66
C HIS A 195 -11.38 11.77 8.80
N SER A 196 -11.37 12.97 9.41
CA SER A 196 -10.60 13.26 10.62
C SER A 196 -10.78 12.22 11.72
N ASP A 197 -12.03 11.84 12.02
CA ASP A 197 -12.32 10.84 13.06
C ASP A 197 -11.89 9.43 12.62
N CYS A 198 -12.01 9.12 11.33
CA CYS A 198 -11.65 7.82 10.77
C CYS A 198 -10.14 7.58 10.70
N LYS A 199 -9.34 8.65 10.54
CA LYS A 199 -7.88 8.62 10.43
C LYS A 199 -7.23 7.78 11.54
N HIS A 200 -7.73 7.92 12.76
CA HIS A 200 -7.12 7.29 13.94
C HIS A 200 -7.54 5.82 14.15
N PHE A 201 -8.62 5.38 13.50
CA PHE A 201 -9.12 4.00 13.55
C PHE A 201 -8.79 3.21 12.27
N TYR A 202 -7.98 3.80 11.39
CA TYR A 202 -7.45 3.12 10.23
C TYR A 202 -6.31 2.19 10.69
N ASN A 203 -6.59 0.89 10.74
CA ASN A 203 -5.71 -0.11 11.33
C ASN A 203 -4.75 -0.75 10.32
N PHE A 204 -4.89 -0.43 9.04
CA PHE A 204 -4.14 -1.08 7.98
C PHE A 204 -2.83 -0.34 7.69
N GLU A 205 -1.80 -1.12 7.33
CA GLU A 205 -0.53 -0.58 6.90
C GLU A 205 -0.64 0.12 5.53
N CYS A 206 0.11 1.20 5.40
CA CYS A 206 0.23 1.95 4.17
C CYS A 206 0.79 1.08 3.04
N PRO A 207 0.09 0.94 1.90
CA PRO A 207 0.60 0.20 0.75
C PRO A 207 2.02 0.60 0.32
N SER A 208 2.35 1.88 0.42
CA SER A 208 3.69 2.38 0.10
C SER A 208 4.77 1.90 1.06
N THR A 209 4.43 1.73 2.34
CA THR A 209 5.35 1.18 3.34
C THR A 209 5.46 -0.33 3.16
N TYR A 210 4.32 -1.00 2.99
CA TYR A 210 4.26 -2.44 2.77
C TYR A 210 5.11 -2.90 1.57
N LEU A 211 5.04 -2.20 0.44
CA LEU A 211 5.80 -2.54 -0.77
C LEU A 211 7.24 -1.99 -0.80
N SER A 212 7.65 -1.18 0.19
CA SER A 212 9.00 -0.61 0.21
C SER A 212 10.11 -1.64 0.33
N LEU A 213 9.78 -2.86 0.78
CA LEU A 213 10.70 -3.98 0.94
C LEU A 213 10.74 -4.91 -0.30
N GLY A 214 9.98 -4.60 -1.35
CA GLY A 214 9.85 -5.42 -2.56
C GLY A 214 8.69 -6.41 -2.53
N ILE A 215 8.42 -7.04 -3.69
CA ILE A 215 7.24 -7.87 -3.92
C ILE A 215 7.46 -9.34 -3.51
N ALA A 216 8.70 -9.73 -3.21
CA ALA A 216 9.06 -11.10 -2.80
C ALA A 216 8.30 -11.62 -1.55
N PHE A 217 7.74 -10.72 -0.72
CA PHE A 217 6.95 -11.07 0.46
C PHE A 217 5.50 -11.51 0.15
N LEU A 218 5.03 -11.41 -1.10
CA LEU A 218 3.68 -11.82 -1.46
C LEU A 218 3.44 -13.34 -1.38
N HIS A 219 4.50 -14.15 -1.24
CA HIS A 219 4.41 -15.59 -1.06
C HIS A 219 4.20 -15.99 0.41
N GLU A 220 3.22 -15.40 1.09
CA GLU A 220 2.79 -15.93 2.38
C GLU A 220 2.10 -17.28 2.20
N GLY A 221 2.46 -18.26 3.04
CA GLY A 221 1.89 -19.60 2.99
C GLY A 221 0.36 -19.59 3.13
N HIS A 222 -0.29 -20.51 2.40
CA HIS A 222 -1.74 -20.68 2.46
C HIS A 222 -2.18 -21.03 3.89
N SER A 223 -3.22 -20.36 4.38
CA SER A 223 -3.79 -20.64 5.69
C SER A 223 -5.22 -21.16 5.59
N THR A 224 -5.60 -22.00 6.56
CA THR A 224 -6.97 -22.44 6.75
C THR A 224 -7.58 -21.67 7.93
N VAL A 225 -8.91 -21.66 8.03
CA VAL A 225 -9.59 -21.09 9.21
C VAL A 225 -9.07 -21.73 10.51
N MET A 226 -8.73 -23.03 10.48
CA MET A 226 -8.16 -23.74 11.63
C MET A 226 -6.75 -23.28 11.98
N THR A 227 -5.87 -23.09 10.99
CA THR A 227 -4.51 -22.60 11.26
C THR A 227 -4.49 -21.14 11.70
N GLN A 228 -5.53 -20.37 11.36
CA GLN A 228 -5.81 -19.04 11.89
C GLN A 228 -6.53 -19.03 13.24
N LYS A 229 -6.71 -20.20 13.87
CA LYS A 229 -7.40 -20.35 15.16
C LYS A 229 -8.79 -19.72 15.17
N PHE A 230 -9.48 -19.76 14.02
CA PHE A 230 -10.81 -19.20 13.82
C PHE A 230 -10.92 -17.68 14.02
N PHE A 231 -9.82 -16.93 13.89
CA PHE A 231 -9.85 -15.47 13.97
C PHE A 231 -9.66 -14.82 12.60
N CYS A 232 -10.39 -13.72 12.39
CA CYS A 232 -10.22 -12.84 11.23
C CYS A 232 -8.80 -12.26 11.23
N TYR A 233 -8.06 -12.44 10.14
CA TYR A 233 -6.68 -11.94 10.05
C TYR A 233 -6.59 -10.40 10.12
N GLY A 234 -7.64 -9.69 9.68
CA GLY A 234 -7.64 -8.23 9.64
C GLY A 234 -8.07 -7.52 10.93
N CYS A 235 -8.82 -8.18 11.81
CA CYS A 235 -9.39 -7.53 12.99
C CYS A 235 -9.50 -8.40 14.25
N ASP A 236 -9.00 -9.63 14.21
CA ASP A 236 -9.03 -10.61 15.29
C ASP A 236 -10.43 -10.98 15.81
N SER A 237 -11.49 -10.67 15.04
CA SER A 237 -12.85 -11.10 15.40
C SER A 237 -13.02 -12.60 15.19
N ASP A 238 -13.80 -13.26 16.05
CA ASP A 238 -14.20 -14.65 15.87
C ASP A 238 -14.85 -14.85 14.49
N LEU A 239 -14.41 -15.90 13.79
CA LEU A 239 -15.04 -16.43 12.57
C LEU A 239 -16.03 -17.56 12.90
N TYR A 240 -16.15 -17.93 14.17
CA TYR A 240 -17.10 -18.93 14.68
C TYR A 240 -18.41 -18.26 15.13
N GLY A 241 -19.56 -18.79 14.72
CA GLY A 241 -20.84 -18.49 15.37
C GLY A 241 -21.64 -17.27 14.90
N CYS A 242 -21.49 -16.82 13.65
CA CYS A 242 -22.48 -15.95 13.01
C CYS A 242 -22.91 -16.60 11.69
N GLU A 243 -24.12 -16.29 11.21
CA GLU A 243 -24.64 -16.57 9.86
C GLU A 243 -23.81 -15.92 8.73
N ARG A 244 -22.54 -15.62 8.97
CA ARG A 244 -21.61 -14.87 8.14
C ARG A 244 -20.50 -15.81 7.73
N GLU A 245 -20.59 -16.31 6.50
CA GLU A 245 -19.52 -17.07 5.87
C GLU A 245 -18.20 -16.28 5.94
N SER A 246 -17.14 -16.93 6.43
CA SER A 246 -15.80 -16.36 6.36
C SER A 246 -15.38 -16.26 4.89
N ARG A 247 -14.62 -15.23 4.56
CA ARG A 247 -14.23 -14.92 3.17
C ARG A 247 -12.73 -15.10 3.01
N PHE A 248 -12.33 -15.80 1.96
CA PHE A 248 -10.92 -16.05 1.66
C PHE A 248 -10.38 -14.96 0.72
N CYS A 249 -9.29 -14.31 1.12
CA CYS A 249 -8.57 -13.36 0.27
C CYS A 249 -7.51 -14.11 -0.55
N HIS A 250 -7.63 -14.07 -1.87
CA HIS A 250 -6.69 -14.74 -2.78
C HIS A 250 -5.33 -14.06 -2.89
N PHE A 251 -5.21 -12.80 -2.45
CA PHE A 251 -3.93 -12.10 -2.38
C PHE A 251 -3.16 -12.46 -1.11
N SER A 252 -3.73 -12.24 0.08
CA SER A 252 -3.03 -12.51 1.35
C SER A 252 -3.07 -14.00 1.76
N LYS A 253 -3.84 -14.84 1.05
CA LYS A 253 -4.09 -16.25 1.38
C LYS A 253 -4.61 -16.50 2.81
N ARG A 254 -5.41 -15.55 3.33
CA ARG A 254 -6.00 -15.57 4.69
C ARG A 254 -7.53 -15.44 4.65
N PHE A 255 -8.18 -15.86 5.73
CA PHE A 255 -9.61 -15.73 6.00
C PHE A 255 -9.94 -14.46 6.79
N TYR A 256 -11.03 -13.81 6.40
CA TYR A 256 -11.53 -12.55 6.94
C TYR A 256 -13.02 -12.61 7.23
N CYS A 257 -13.49 -11.77 8.15
CA CYS A 257 -14.91 -11.56 8.38
C CYS A 257 -15.51 -10.63 7.30
N THR A 258 -16.84 -10.57 7.23
CA THR A 258 -17.56 -9.77 6.21
C THR A 258 -17.32 -8.26 6.31
N ASN A 259 -16.84 -7.76 7.46
CA ASN A 259 -16.49 -6.36 7.65
C ASN A 259 -15.08 -6.00 7.14
N CYS A 260 -14.22 -6.99 6.91
CA CYS A 260 -12.85 -6.78 6.43
C CYS A 260 -12.65 -7.25 4.99
N HIS A 261 -13.68 -7.84 4.39
CA HIS A 261 -13.64 -8.42 3.06
C HIS A 261 -14.99 -8.23 2.40
N SER A 262 -15.10 -7.25 1.51
CA SER A 262 -16.38 -6.89 0.86
C SER A 262 -16.70 -7.73 -0.40
N ASN A 263 -15.93 -8.80 -0.68
CA ASN A 263 -16.05 -9.63 -1.89
C ASN A 263 -15.77 -8.87 -3.19
N HIS A 264 -15.04 -7.77 -3.12
CA HIS A 264 -14.49 -7.14 -4.31
C HIS A 264 -13.37 -8.01 -4.88
N SER A 265 -13.24 -7.99 -6.20
CA SER A 265 -12.20 -8.68 -6.91
C SER A 265 -11.22 -7.70 -7.53
N GLU A 266 -9.95 -8.07 -7.57
CA GLU A 266 -8.87 -7.30 -8.19
C GLU A 266 -7.91 -8.28 -8.90
N ILE A 267 -7.12 -7.77 -9.85
CA ILE A 267 -6.10 -8.57 -10.55
C ILE A 267 -4.96 -8.90 -9.58
N LEU A 268 -4.50 -10.15 -9.58
CA LEU A 268 -3.43 -10.61 -8.69
C LEU A 268 -2.06 -10.58 -9.38
N PRO A 269 -1.04 -9.88 -8.84
CA PRO A 269 0.31 -9.82 -9.39
C PRO A 269 0.91 -11.20 -9.61
N GLU A 270 0.78 -12.10 -8.64
CA GLU A 270 1.31 -13.47 -8.73
C GLU A 270 0.77 -14.21 -9.98
N ARG A 271 -0.51 -14.04 -10.32
CA ARG A 271 -1.12 -14.66 -11.51
C ARG A 271 -0.60 -14.03 -12.80
N VAL A 272 -0.45 -12.71 -12.83
CA VAL A 272 0.11 -11.98 -13.98
C VAL A 272 1.56 -12.38 -14.23
N LEU A 273 2.41 -12.36 -13.19
CA LEU A 273 3.85 -12.56 -13.32
C LEU A 273 4.24 -14.02 -13.55
N LEU A 274 3.51 -14.97 -12.96
CA LEU A 274 3.82 -16.40 -13.10
C LEU A 274 3.10 -17.05 -14.28
N HIS A 275 1.88 -16.61 -14.59
CA HIS A 275 0.97 -17.30 -15.51
C HIS A 275 0.39 -16.42 -16.61
N TRP A 276 0.76 -15.13 -16.67
CA TRP A 276 0.21 -14.16 -17.62
C TRP A 276 -1.32 -14.08 -17.60
N ASP A 277 -1.89 -14.20 -16.39
CA ASP A 277 -3.32 -14.31 -16.17
C ASP A 277 -3.88 -13.07 -15.45
N PHE A 278 -4.80 -12.39 -16.13
CA PHE A 278 -5.39 -11.12 -15.70
C PHE A 278 -6.81 -11.29 -15.15
N ALA A 279 -7.31 -12.51 -14.97
CA ALA A 279 -8.63 -12.70 -14.39
C ALA A 279 -8.65 -12.24 -12.92
N PRO A 280 -9.63 -11.42 -12.51
CA PRO A 280 -9.69 -10.88 -11.16
C PRO A 280 -10.13 -11.95 -10.17
N ASP A 281 -9.66 -11.82 -8.92
CA ASP A 281 -9.99 -12.73 -7.84
C ASP A 281 -10.39 -11.98 -6.57
N THR A 282 -11.19 -12.63 -5.73
CA THR A 282 -11.73 -11.97 -4.53
C THR A 282 -10.64 -11.68 -3.50
N VAL A 283 -10.65 -10.46 -2.96
CA VAL A 283 -9.63 -9.96 -2.03
C VAL A 283 -10.25 -9.22 -0.85
N CYS A 284 -9.54 -9.21 0.28
CA CYS A 284 -9.93 -8.39 1.42
C CYS A 284 -9.76 -6.90 1.11
N ASP A 285 -10.45 -6.05 1.88
CA ASP A 285 -10.53 -4.62 1.58
C ASP A 285 -9.16 -3.94 1.69
N TRP A 286 -8.28 -4.45 2.56
CA TRP A 286 -6.89 -3.99 2.62
C TRP A 286 -6.06 -4.42 1.43
N SER A 287 -6.10 -5.71 1.06
CA SER A 287 -5.37 -6.22 -0.10
C SER A 287 -5.79 -5.51 -1.37
N ARG A 288 -7.07 -5.16 -1.51
CA ARG A 288 -7.57 -4.31 -2.58
C ARG A 288 -6.88 -2.96 -2.65
N LEU A 289 -6.63 -2.31 -1.52
CA LEU A 289 -5.90 -1.03 -1.49
C LEU A 289 -4.44 -1.19 -1.88
N VAL A 290 -3.80 -2.30 -1.47
CA VAL A 290 -2.44 -2.64 -1.90
C VAL A 290 -2.39 -2.86 -3.41
N LEU A 291 -3.30 -3.68 -3.96
CA LEU A 291 -3.38 -3.99 -5.38
C LEU A 291 -3.67 -2.77 -6.25
N ARG A 292 -4.56 -1.88 -5.82
CA ARG A 292 -4.80 -0.59 -6.49
C ARG A 292 -3.58 0.30 -6.48
N TYR A 293 -2.82 0.29 -5.37
CA TYR A 293 -1.57 1.01 -5.30
C TYR A 293 -0.55 0.44 -6.30
N MET A 294 -0.39 -0.90 -6.37
CA MET A 294 0.44 -1.58 -7.39
C MET A 294 -0.04 -1.37 -8.83
N HIS A 295 -1.34 -1.20 -9.04
CA HIS A 295 -1.91 -0.89 -10.35
C HIS A 295 -1.51 0.50 -10.83
N SER A 296 -1.47 1.46 -9.92
CA SER A 296 -1.13 2.86 -10.23
C SER A 296 0.36 3.20 -10.17
N LYS A 297 1.20 2.30 -9.66
CA LYS A 297 2.61 2.59 -9.36
C LYS A 297 3.54 1.52 -9.91
N SER A 298 4.62 2.00 -10.50
CA SER A 298 5.71 1.22 -11.07
C SER A 298 6.62 0.64 -10.00
N PHE A 299 6.44 -0.63 -9.66
CA PHE A 299 7.27 -1.33 -8.66
C PHE A 299 7.76 -2.71 -9.11
N ILE A 300 7.27 -3.24 -10.24
CA ILE A 300 7.55 -4.62 -10.67
C ILE A 300 8.66 -4.60 -11.72
N SER A 301 9.81 -5.18 -11.42
CA SER A 301 10.86 -5.40 -12.42
C SER A 301 10.47 -6.53 -13.39
N LEU A 302 10.91 -6.47 -14.66
CA LEU A 302 10.76 -7.61 -15.57
C LEU A 302 11.52 -8.85 -15.10
N GLU A 303 12.54 -8.68 -14.26
CA GLU A 303 13.25 -9.79 -13.61
C GLU A 303 12.35 -10.60 -12.66
N GLU A 304 11.25 -10.01 -12.17
CA GLU A 304 10.27 -10.69 -11.32
C GLU A 304 9.25 -11.52 -12.14
N VAL A 305 9.19 -11.31 -13.46
CA VAL A 305 8.32 -12.07 -14.36
C VAL A 305 8.94 -13.45 -14.60
N SER A 306 8.12 -14.50 -14.58
CA SER A 306 8.63 -15.85 -14.79
C SER A 306 9.26 -16.00 -16.18
N SER A 307 10.37 -16.74 -16.25
CA SER A 307 11.07 -16.98 -17.53
C SER A 307 10.17 -17.61 -18.58
N LEU A 308 9.19 -18.43 -18.17
CA LEU A 308 8.22 -19.03 -19.08
C LEU A 308 7.30 -17.97 -19.69
N VAL A 309 6.80 -17.03 -18.90
CA VAL A 309 5.99 -15.92 -19.40
C VAL A 309 6.80 -15.07 -20.38
N ILE A 310 8.05 -14.71 -20.05
CA ILE A 310 8.93 -13.95 -20.95
C ILE A 310 9.22 -14.68 -22.27
N GLN A 311 9.31 -16.01 -22.25
CA GLN A 311 9.50 -16.82 -23.46
C GLN A 311 8.24 -16.85 -24.34
N LEU A 312 7.06 -16.96 -23.75
CA LEU A 312 5.78 -17.01 -24.46
C LEU A 312 5.33 -15.63 -24.96
N HIS A 313 5.66 -14.57 -24.21
CA HIS A 313 5.23 -13.20 -24.43
C HIS A 313 6.41 -12.29 -24.79
N ARG A 314 6.95 -12.47 -26.00
CA ARG A 314 8.14 -11.74 -26.51
C ARG A 314 7.92 -10.24 -26.69
N GLU A 315 6.67 -9.79 -26.67
CA GLU A 315 6.28 -8.39 -26.61
C GLU A 315 6.87 -7.67 -25.39
N LEU A 316 7.02 -8.34 -24.25
CA LEU A 316 7.63 -7.78 -23.04
C LEU A 316 9.06 -7.31 -23.31
N ILE A 317 9.86 -8.18 -23.92
CA ILE A 317 11.24 -7.89 -24.31
C ILE A 317 11.29 -6.77 -25.37
N SER A 318 10.30 -6.75 -26.27
CA SER A 318 10.24 -5.74 -27.32
C SER A 318 9.97 -4.35 -26.75
N ILE A 319 9.04 -4.23 -25.81
CA ILE A 319 8.74 -2.98 -25.11
C ILE A 319 9.92 -2.55 -24.23
N GLU A 320 10.53 -3.48 -23.48
CA GLU A 320 11.74 -3.22 -22.70
C GLU A 320 12.86 -2.61 -23.55
N ARG A 321 13.16 -3.23 -24.70
CA ARG A 321 14.16 -2.74 -25.64
C ARG A 321 13.86 -1.32 -26.13
N ILE A 322 12.61 -1.06 -26.50
CA ILE A 322 12.20 0.28 -26.98
C ILE A 322 12.37 1.32 -25.87
N LEU A 323 12.00 1.00 -24.63
CA LEU A 323 12.16 1.91 -23.49
C LEU A 323 13.65 2.20 -23.23
N LEU A 324 14.51 1.18 -23.29
CA LEU A 324 15.96 1.33 -23.17
C LEU A 324 16.56 2.21 -24.27
N GLU A 325 16.08 2.07 -25.52
CA GLU A 325 16.50 2.93 -26.62
C GLU A 325 16.07 4.39 -26.37
N ILE A 326 14.81 4.63 -25.98
CA ILE A 326 14.32 5.96 -25.59
C ILE A 326 15.21 6.59 -24.51
N ILE A 327 15.50 5.85 -23.43
CA ILE A 327 16.34 6.31 -22.33
C ILE A 327 17.75 6.65 -22.84
N SER A 328 18.33 5.76 -23.64
CA SER A 328 19.67 5.96 -24.22
C SER A 328 19.76 7.23 -25.06
N TYR A 329 18.78 7.51 -25.94
CA TYR A 329 18.75 8.77 -26.69
C TYR A 329 18.58 9.98 -25.77
N TYR A 330 17.70 9.89 -24.78
CA TYR A 330 17.43 10.98 -23.84
C TYR A 330 18.67 11.38 -23.02
N GLU A 331 19.46 10.39 -22.59
CA GLU A 331 20.68 10.60 -21.80
C GLU A 331 21.85 11.09 -22.65
N ASN A 332 22.04 10.51 -23.85
CA ASN A 332 23.22 10.76 -24.68
C ASN A 332 23.09 11.98 -25.63
N LEU A 333 21.91 12.59 -25.76
CA LEU A 333 21.67 13.78 -26.59
C LEU A 333 21.06 14.94 -25.77
N PRO A 334 21.81 15.51 -24.81
CA PRO A 334 21.29 16.48 -23.85
C PRO A 334 20.79 17.78 -24.49
N GLU A 335 21.32 18.18 -25.65
CA GLU A 335 20.93 19.40 -26.38
C GLU A 335 19.48 19.34 -26.85
N CYS A 336 18.94 18.13 -27.04
CA CYS A 336 17.59 17.91 -27.50
C CYS A 336 16.61 17.51 -26.38
N LYS A 337 17.01 17.58 -25.10
CA LYS A 337 16.15 17.23 -23.95
C LYS A 337 14.78 17.91 -23.99
N LYS A 338 14.73 19.20 -24.33
CA LYS A 338 13.45 19.94 -24.45
C LYS A 338 12.54 19.38 -25.55
N ALA A 339 13.10 18.89 -26.65
CA ALA A 339 12.33 18.26 -27.72
C ALA A 339 11.84 16.88 -27.28
N PHE A 340 12.70 16.09 -26.63
CA PHE A 340 12.33 14.79 -26.07
C PHE A 340 11.26 14.92 -24.99
N ASP A 341 11.34 15.91 -24.09
CA ASP A 341 10.33 16.16 -23.06
C ASP A 341 8.95 16.41 -23.66
N ARG A 342 8.87 17.09 -24.82
CA ARG A 342 7.60 17.28 -25.55
C ARG A 342 7.09 15.98 -26.16
N ILE A 343 7.97 15.16 -26.73
CA ILE A 343 7.60 13.86 -27.30
C ILE A 343 7.12 12.91 -26.19
N LEU A 344 7.86 12.85 -25.09
CA LEU A 344 7.64 11.97 -23.95
C LEU A 344 6.56 12.45 -22.98
N TYR A 345 5.91 13.59 -23.24
CA TYR A 345 4.87 14.15 -22.37
C TYR A 345 3.77 13.14 -22.02
N LYS A 346 3.26 12.40 -23.02
CA LYS A 346 2.22 11.38 -22.80
C LYS A 346 2.74 10.23 -21.94
N ILE A 347 3.95 9.75 -22.23
CA ILE A 347 4.60 8.70 -21.44
C ILE A 347 4.79 9.15 -19.99
N LYS A 348 5.27 10.37 -19.75
CA LYS A 348 5.46 10.91 -18.39
C LYS A 348 4.15 11.07 -17.61
N ASN A 349 3.02 11.27 -18.29
CA ASN A 349 1.73 11.30 -17.62
C ASN A 349 1.24 9.90 -17.22
N CYS A 350 1.42 8.91 -18.09
CA CYS A 350 1.02 7.52 -17.83
C CYS A 350 2.02 6.76 -16.95
N TRP A 351 3.29 7.17 -16.97
CA TRP A 351 4.40 6.57 -16.24
C TRP A 351 5.40 7.66 -15.81
N PRO A 352 5.09 8.41 -14.74
CA PRO A 352 5.90 9.55 -14.29
C PRO A 352 7.35 9.22 -13.95
N ASN A 353 7.59 8.00 -13.48
CA ASN A 353 8.90 7.57 -12.98
C ASN A 353 9.74 6.82 -14.02
N LEU A 354 9.35 6.78 -15.31
CA LEU A 354 10.06 6.00 -16.33
C LEU A 354 11.55 6.34 -16.42
N LEU A 355 11.91 7.62 -16.29
CA LEU A 355 13.30 8.08 -16.38
C LEU A 355 14.05 8.00 -15.04
N GLU A 356 13.35 7.88 -13.92
CA GLU A 356 13.94 7.83 -12.58
C GLU A 356 14.22 6.40 -12.13
N ILE A 357 13.29 5.49 -12.44
CA ILE A 357 13.36 4.06 -12.13
C ILE A 357 13.03 3.30 -13.41
N PRO A 358 13.97 3.25 -14.36
CA PRO A 358 13.73 2.59 -15.64
C PRO A 358 13.39 1.11 -15.41
N LEU A 359 12.52 0.58 -16.27
CA LEU A 359 12.13 -0.84 -16.33
C LEU A 359 11.32 -1.39 -15.14
N HIS A 360 10.75 -0.53 -14.30
CA HIS A 360 9.76 -0.96 -13.29
C HIS A 360 8.34 -0.71 -13.80
N PHE A 361 7.57 -1.78 -13.97
CA PHE A 361 6.22 -1.75 -14.50
C PHE A 361 5.20 -1.68 -13.37
N SER A 362 4.06 -1.05 -13.64
CA SER A 362 2.85 -1.19 -12.82
C SER A 362 2.01 -2.35 -13.32
N LEU A 363 1.04 -2.84 -12.52
CA LEU A 363 0.08 -3.84 -13.03
C LEU A 363 -0.72 -3.30 -14.22
N SER A 364 -1.02 -1.99 -14.25
CA SER A 364 -1.69 -1.38 -15.40
C SER A 364 -0.86 -1.45 -16.67
N ASN A 365 0.48 -1.38 -16.59
CA ASN A 365 1.31 -1.50 -17.78
C ASN A 365 1.26 -2.92 -18.35
N PHE A 366 1.29 -3.95 -17.50
CA PHE A 366 1.12 -5.34 -17.95
C PHE A 366 -0.26 -5.57 -18.57
N GLU A 367 -1.31 -5.01 -17.96
CA GLU A 367 -2.67 -5.10 -18.48
C GLU A 367 -2.82 -4.41 -19.84
N ASP A 368 -2.21 -3.23 -20.00
CA ASP A 368 -2.17 -2.52 -21.27
C ASP A 368 -1.40 -3.31 -22.33
N ILE A 369 -0.24 -3.89 -21.98
CA ILE A 369 0.51 -4.79 -22.88
C ILE A 369 -0.40 -5.93 -23.32
N TYR A 370 -1.02 -6.65 -22.39
CA TYR A 370 -1.94 -7.73 -22.70
C TYR A 370 -3.06 -7.30 -23.66
N LYS A 371 -3.72 -6.16 -23.42
CA LYS A 371 -4.77 -5.61 -24.29
C LYS A 371 -4.25 -5.26 -25.68
N CYS A 372 -3.02 -4.74 -25.80
CA CYS A 372 -2.45 -4.35 -27.08
C CYS A 372 -2.25 -5.52 -28.04
N PHE A 373 -1.97 -6.72 -27.52
CA PHE A 373 -1.70 -7.90 -28.34
C PHE A 373 -2.88 -8.88 -28.44
N ASN A 374 -3.88 -8.79 -27.55
CA ASN A 374 -5.01 -9.72 -27.53
C ASN A 374 -6.36 -9.08 -27.91
N CYS A 375 -6.46 -7.75 -28.00
CA CYS A 375 -7.69 -7.10 -28.48
C CYS A 375 -7.59 -6.76 -29.98
N GLU A 376 -8.67 -6.97 -30.74
CA GLU A 376 -8.70 -6.70 -32.19
C GLU A 376 -8.49 -5.21 -32.53
N ASN A 377 -8.84 -4.28 -31.62
CA ASN A 377 -8.69 -2.84 -31.80
C ASN A 377 -8.25 -2.17 -30.49
N PRO A 378 -6.96 -2.26 -30.11
CA PRO A 378 -6.47 -1.64 -28.88
C PRO A 378 -6.56 -0.11 -28.96
N SER A 379 -6.93 0.53 -27.86
CA SER A 379 -6.96 1.99 -27.79
C SER A 379 -5.57 2.58 -27.99
N LYS A 380 -5.47 3.66 -28.77
CA LYS A 380 -4.20 4.40 -28.99
C LYS A 380 -3.68 5.08 -27.73
N ASP A 381 -4.51 5.21 -26.71
CA ASP A 381 -4.16 5.78 -25.42
C ASP A 381 -3.61 4.73 -24.43
N LEU A 382 -3.52 3.45 -24.83
CA LEU A 382 -2.84 2.42 -24.05
C LEU A 382 -1.33 2.66 -24.02
N PHE A 383 -0.70 2.09 -22.99
CA PHE A 383 0.74 2.21 -22.77
C PHE A 383 1.60 1.86 -23.99
N CYS A 384 1.42 0.70 -24.63
CA CYS A 384 2.30 0.27 -25.73
C CYS A 384 2.25 1.17 -26.97
N PRO A 385 1.07 1.54 -27.51
CA PRO A 385 0.97 2.49 -28.62
C PRO A 385 1.67 3.82 -28.32
N ILE A 386 1.51 4.34 -27.10
CA ILE A 386 2.16 5.59 -26.70
C ILE A 386 3.69 5.44 -26.70
N VAL A 387 4.22 4.32 -26.20
CA VAL A 387 5.66 4.02 -26.21
C VAL A 387 6.21 3.93 -27.62
N ILE A 388 5.55 3.16 -28.48
CA ILE A 388 5.97 2.95 -29.87
C ILE A 388 5.93 4.28 -30.64
N GLU A 389 4.82 5.03 -30.57
CA GLU A 389 4.67 6.33 -31.23
C GLU A 389 5.74 7.33 -30.76
N SER A 390 6.06 7.33 -29.47
CA SER A 390 7.09 8.22 -28.92
C SER A 390 8.49 7.83 -29.38
N HIS A 391 8.77 6.52 -29.44
CA HIS A 391 10.02 6.01 -29.97
C HIS A 391 10.21 6.42 -31.43
N GLU A 392 9.21 6.21 -32.28
CA GLU A 392 9.24 6.60 -33.70
C GLU A 392 9.52 8.10 -33.87
N LYS A 393 8.88 8.95 -33.06
CA LYS A 393 9.12 10.41 -33.06
C LYS A 393 10.53 10.77 -32.62
N ILE A 394 11.10 10.07 -31.64
CA ILE A 394 12.49 10.27 -31.22
C ILE A 394 13.43 9.88 -32.36
N ILE A 395 13.24 8.71 -32.96
CA ILE A 395 14.04 8.25 -34.10
C ILE A 395 13.95 9.25 -35.26
N GLN A 396 12.75 9.69 -35.62
CA GLN A 396 12.55 10.67 -36.68
C GLN A 396 13.22 12.01 -36.36
N HIS A 397 13.15 12.47 -35.11
CA HIS A 397 13.86 13.67 -34.66
C HIS A 397 15.37 13.53 -34.81
N VAL A 398 15.93 12.45 -34.27
CA VAL A 398 17.37 12.21 -34.16
C VAL A 398 18.01 11.92 -35.52
N ARG A 399 17.31 11.21 -36.41
CA ARG A 399 17.86 10.78 -37.70
C ARG A 399 17.55 11.73 -38.86
N HIS A 400 16.45 12.50 -38.81
CA HIS A 400 15.99 13.27 -39.97
C HIS A 400 15.75 14.75 -39.69
N ASN A 401 15.12 15.08 -38.56
CA ASN A 401 14.62 16.45 -38.38
C ASN A 401 15.63 17.38 -37.69
N CYS A 402 16.56 16.84 -36.88
CA CYS A 402 17.44 17.64 -36.04
C CYS A 402 18.89 17.63 -36.53
N LYS A 403 19.31 18.75 -37.13
CA LYS A 403 20.69 18.93 -37.60
C LYS A 403 21.74 18.76 -36.47
N THR A 404 21.42 19.17 -35.25
CA THR A 404 22.30 19.02 -34.08
C THR A 404 22.51 17.56 -33.67
N CYS A 405 21.46 16.73 -33.74
CA CYS A 405 21.61 15.29 -33.53
C CYS A 405 22.43 14.67 -34.66
N ILE A 406 22.06 14.95 -35.91
CA ILE A 406 22.72 14.39 -37.10
C ILE A 406 24.22 14.72 -37.11
N SER A 407 24.62 15.94 -36.71
CA SER A 407 26.04 16.32 -36.65
C SER A 407 26.87 15.52 -35.64
N LYS A 408 26.23 14.78 -34.72
CA LYS A 408 26.89 13.91 -33.73
C LYS A 408 26.91 12.43 -34.14
N SER A 409 26.27 12.10 -35.26
CA SER A 409 26.24 10.75 -35.78
C SER A 409 27.54 10.37 -36.50
N TYR A 410 27.71 9.07 -36.70
CA TYR A 410 28.82 8.47 -37.43
C TYR A 410 28.28 7.69 -38.62
N SER A 411 29.13 7.43 -39.60
CA SER A 411 28.84 6.48 -40.68
C SER A 411 29.63 5.20 -40.47
N CYS A 412 29.06 4.08 -40.95
CA CYS A 412 29.71 2.78 -40.83
C CYS A 412 30.97 2.73 -41.71
N ALA A 413 32.15 2.54 -41.10
CA ALA A 413 33.41 2.51 -41.84
C ALA A 413 33.58 1.31 -42.81
N ILE A 414 32.68 0.32 -42.79
CA ILE A 414 32.72 -0.85 -43.67
C ILE A 414 31.81 -0.67 -44.89
N CYS A 415 30.54 -0.29 -44.69
CA CYS A 415 29.59 -0.14 -45.81
C CYS A 415 29.59 1.28 -46.41
N CYS A 416 30.05 2.27 -45.65
CA CYS A 416 30.24 3.64 -46.09
C CYS A 416 31.67 4.09 -45.74
N PRO A 417 32.72 3.43 -46.30
CA PRO A 417 34.09 3.87 -46.12
C PRO A 417 34.17 5.31 -46.66
N ALA A 418 34.65 6.24 -45.82
CA ALA A 418 34.62 7.67 -46.11
C ALA A 418 35.23 7.97 -47.48
N SER A 419 34.38 8.31 -48.45
CA SER A 419 34.76 8.86 -49.74
C SER A 419 34.14 10.26 -49.81
N PRO A 420 34.95 11.34 -50.00
CA PRO A 420 34.45 12.72 -50.06
C PRO A 420 33.47 12.99 -51.21
N ASP A 421 33.52 12.19 -52.28
CA ASP A 421 32.84 12.48 -53.55
C ASP A 421 31.84 11.41 -53.99
N SER A 422 31.56 10.41 -53.15
CA SER A 422 30.57 9.38 -53.50
C SER A 422 29.17 9.82 -53.12
N GLU A 423 28.40 10.26 -54.12
CA GLU A 423 26.94 10.13 -54.15
C GLU A 423 26.54 8.64 -54.17
N ILE A 424 26.91 7.89 -53.14
CA ILE A 424 26.45 6.53 -52.93
C ILE A 424 25.31 6.61 -51.93
N ASN A 425 24.12 6.30 -52.44
CA ASN A 425 22.84 6.06 -51.76
C ASN A 425 22.93 6.04 -50.23
N LYS A 426 22.75 7.22 -49.63
CA LYS A 426 22.44 7.37 -48.21
C LYS A 426 21.04 6.84 -47.95
N GLU A 427 20.88 5.52 -47.91
CA GLU A 427 19.68 4.95 -47.36
C GLU A 427 19.67 5.22 -45.84
N PHE A 428 18.47 5.34 -45.28
CA PHE A 428 18.17 5.90 -43.96
C PHE A 428 18.84 5.17 -42.76
N GLU A 429 19.53 4.04 -43.02
CA GLU A 429 20.30 3.24 -42.06
C GLU A 429 21.75 3.74 -41.82
N ASP A 430 22.24 4.72 -42.58
CA ASP A 430 23.67 5.13 -42.53
C ASP A 430 24.08 6.03 -41.36
N VAL A 431 23.13 6.37 -40.49
CA VAL A 431 23.33 7.19 -39.29
C VAL A 431 23.53 6.26 -38.09
N LEU A 432 24.74 6.26 -37.54
CA LEU A 432 25.11 5.49 -36.36
C LEU A 432 25.29 6.38 -35.15
N TYR A 433 24.77 5.92 -34.01
CA TYR A 433 25.14 6.49 -32.73
C TYR A 433 25.97 5.49 -31.91
N PRO A 434 27.09 5.93 -31.32
CA PRO A 434 27.99 5.02 -30.62
C PRO A 434 27.35 4.29 -29.42
N PHE A 435 26.27 4.84 -28.85
CA PHE A 435 25.53 4.25 -27.74
C PHE A 435 24.43 3.27 -28.18
N GLU A 436 24.22 3.07 -29.48
CA GLU A 436 23.24 2.10 -29.98
C GLU A 436 23.76 0.67 -29.87
N ASN A 437 22.90 -0.25 -29.46
CA ASN A 437 23.23 -1.68 -29.32
C ASN A 437 23.63 -2.34 -30.65
N SER A 438 23.21 -1.80 -31.79
CA SER A 438 23.55 -2.30 -33.12
C SER A 438 24.92 -1.83 -33.63
N VAL A 439 25.60 -0.96 -32.88
CA VAL A 439 26.86 -0.29 -33.28
C VAL A 439 28.03 -0.81 -32.44
N ILE A 440 29.16 -1.05 -33.11
CA ILE A 440 30.44 -1.37 -32.47
C ILE A 440 31.38 -0.19 -32.70
N LYS A 441 31.94 0.34 -31.62
CA LYS A 441 33.04 1.32 -31.66
C LYS A 441 34.36 0.58 -31.79
N CYS A 442 35.35 1.22 -32.40
CA CYS A 442 36.73 0.76 -32.31
C CYS A 442 37.12 0.57 -30.83
N PRO A 443 37.64 -0.60 -30.44
CA PRO A 443 37.99 -0.88 -29.04
C PRO A 443 39.28 -0.20 -28.59
N ASN A 444 40.06 0.36 -29.52
CA ASN A 444 41.31 1.05 -29.17
C ASN A 444 41.01 2.44 -28.61
N GLU A 445 41.30 2.66 -27.33
CA GLU A 445 41.12 3.94 -26.64
C GLU A 445 42.03 5.04 -27.21
N GLU A 446 43.17 4.69 -27.81
CA GLU A 446 44.07 5.65 -28.48
C GLU A 446 43.59 6.05 -29.89
N CYS A 447 42.45 5.55 -30.34
CA CYS A 447 41.87 5.92 -31.63
C CYS A 447 41.45 7.39 -31.61
N THR A 448 42.13 8.22 -32.41
CA THR A 448 41.97 9.69 -32.42
C THR A 448 40.56 10.16 -32.77
N PHE A 449 39.85 9.41 -33.61
CA PHE A 449 38.45 9.63 -33.92
C PHE A 449 37.65 8.34 -33.76
N PRO A 450 36.48 8.36 -33.11
CA PRO A 450 35.69 7.15 -32.91
C PRO A 450 35.23 6.57 -34.24
N VAL A 451 35.75 5.39 -34.60
CA VAL A 451 35.27 4.65 -35.77
C VAL A 451 34.10 3.77 -35.32
N CYS A 452 32.96 3.95 -35.96
CA CYS A 452 31.75 3.16 -35.71
C CYS A 452 31.49 2.22 -36.90
N VAL A 453 31.05 1.00 -36.59
CA VAL A 453 30.62 0.03 -37.59
C VAL A 453 29.32 -0.63 -37.14
N HIS A 454 28.46 -0.99 -38.09
CA HIS A 454 27.34 -1.87 -37.79
C HIS A 454 27.86 -3.22 -37.26
N ARG A 455 27.23 -3.74 -36.20
CA ARG A 455 27.52 -5.07 -35.67
C ARG A 455 27.38 -6.17 -36.73
N ARG A 456 26.43 -6.02 -37.65
CA ARG A 456 26.25 -6.92 -38.81
C ARG A 456 27.40 -6.82 -39.82
N CYS A 457 27.89 -5.62 -40.10
CA CYS A 457 29.03 -5.41 -41.01
C CYS A 457 30.30 -6.05 -40.45
N LEU A 458 30.59 -5.85 -39.15
CA LEU A 458 31.75 -6.47 -38.51
C LEU A 458 31.66 -8.00 -38.49
N LYS A 459 30.48 -8.57 -38.19
CA LYS A 459 30.27 -10.03 -38.26
C LYS A 459 30.55 -10.63 -39.65
N ARG A 460 30.30 -9.88 -40.72
CA ARG A 460 30.58 -10.29 -42.11
C ARG A 460 32.01 -10.02 -42.54
N ASN A 461 32.72 -9.14 -41.85
CA ASN A 461 34.08 -8.71 -42.17
C ASN A 461 34.94 -8.81 -40.89
N PRO A 462 35.20 -10.02 -40.38
CA PRO A 462 35.90 -10.23 -39.11
C PRO A 462 37.35 -9.71 -39.14
N ASP A 463 37.97 -9.66 -40.32
CA ASP A 463 39.33 -9.15 -40.53
C ASP A 463 39.39 -7.63 -40.65
N PHE A 464 38.27 -6.92 -40.43
CA PHE A 464 38.25 -5.46 -40.49
C PHE A 464 39.18 -4.86 -39.42
N VAL A 465 40.17 -4.11 -39.89
CA VAL A 465 41.07 -3.32 -39.05
C VAL A 465 40.64 -1.86 -39.11
N CYS A 466 40.53 -1.22 -37.95
CA CYS A 466 40.20 0.20 -37.86
C CYS A 466 41.21 1.05 -38.66
N PRO A 467 40.77 1.85 -39.66
CA PRO A 467 41.66 2.64 -40.51
C PRO A 467 42.55 3.63 -39.73
N ASN A 468 41.99 4.26 -38.69
CA ASN A 468 42.72 5.20 -37.83
C ASN A 468 43.76 4.51 -36.94
N CYS A 469 43.55 3.24 -36.60
CA CYS A 469 44.53 2.46 -35.84
C CYS A 469 45.61 1.90 -36.74
N LYS A 470 45.25 1.50 -37.97
CA LYS A 470 46.20 0.98 -38.96
C LYS A 470 47.24 2.03 -39.36
N SER A 471 46.81 3.26 -39.68
CA SER A 471 47.71 4.37 -40.02
C SER A 471 48.75 4.65 -38.92
N LYS A 472 48.34 4.62 -37.64
CA LYS A 472 49.27 4.78 -36.50
C LYS A 472 50.28 3.64 -36.32
N ILE A 473 50.00 2.45 -36.82
CA ILE A 473 50.92 1.31 -36.79
C ILE A 473 51.93 1.41 -37.93
N GLU A 474 51.53 1.97 -39.08
CA GLU A 474 52.40 2.17 -40.24
C GLU A 474 53.32 3.40 -40.11
N ASP A 475 52.95 4.39 -39.27
CA ASP A 475 53.75 5.58 -38.96
C ASP A 475 54.75 5.38 -37.79
N LYS A 476 54.82 4.18 -37.18
CA LYS A 476 55.79 3.79 -36.15
C LYS A 476 56.78 2.76 -36.71
#